data_AF-A0A1Q6K6N4-F1
#
_entry.id   AF-A0A1Q6K6N4-F1
#
_cell.length_a   1.000
_cell.length_b   1.000
_cell.length_c   1.000
_cell.angle_alpha   90.00
_cell.angle_beta   90.00
_cell.angle_gamma   90.00
#
_symmetry.space_group_name_H-M   'P 1'
#
loop_
_entity.id
_entity.type
_entity.pdbx_description
1 polymer ?
#
loop_
_entity_poly.entity_id
_entity_poly.type
_entity_poly.pdbx_seq_one_letter_code
_entity_poly.pdbx_strand_id
1 'polypeptide(L)'
;MRNKKELKIRNEKIILVILTVAVIIWTIININSIFKVMENVKKLEASKNENVVNTVVQGNIVTAEEIEENTNQLEIEDLKDKDERTRIQQYCGKFIRYIESKDYDKAYALLYPDFKNNYFPTEEDFAKYAQERFPSTLITVEYDDIERQGKYYILYTTIKTPLDSSYSMDQKFIFIENGFNDFQLSFDVKQ
;
A
#
# COMPACT_ATOMS: atom_id res chain seq x y z
N MET A 1 -9.44 -29.38 -54.40
CA MET A 1 -8.48 -29.24 -53.27
C MET A 1 -8.55 -27.80 -52.75
N ARG A 2 -8.95 -27.60 -51.49
CA ARG A 2 -9.09 -26.25 -50.91
C ARG A 2 -7.70 -25.67 -50.61
N ASN A 3 -7.43 -24.45 -51.07
CA ASN A 3 -6.09 -23.83 -51.05
C ASN A 3 -5.60 -23.61 -49.59
N LYS A 4 -4.39 -24.10 -49.26
CA LYS A 4 -3.80 -24.01 -47.91
C LYS A 4 -3.72 -22.56 -47.37
N LYS A 5 -3.56 -21.57 -48.27
CA LYS A 5 -3.54 -20.14 -47.88
C LYS A 5 -4.89 -19.66 -47.34
N GLU A 6 -5.99 -20.12 -47.93
CA GLU A 6 -7.35 -19.75 -47.48
C GLU A 6 -7.76 -20.44 -46.19
N LEU A 7 -7.19 -21.61 -45.88
CA LEU A 7 -7.37 -22.26 -44.58
C LEU A 7 -6.64 -21.50 -43.47
N LYS A 8 -5.42 -21.03 -43.73
CA LYS A 8 -4.64 -20.24 -42.76
C LYS A 8 -5.32 -18.91 -42.42
N ILE A 9 -5.75 -18.15 -43.42
CA ILE A 9 -6.44 -16.86 -43.23
C ILE A 9 -7.76 -17.03 -42.46
N ARG A 10 -8.50 -18.13 -42.70
CA ARG A 10 -9.74 -18.40 -41.98
C ARG A 10 -9.49 -18.75 -40.51
N ASN A 11 -8.44 -19.51 -40.22
CA ASN A 11 -8.07 -19.85 -38.85
C ASN A 11 -7.58 -18.62 -38.08
N GLU A 12 -6.82 -17.72 -38.71
CA GLU A 12 -6.41 -16.44 -38.11
C GLU A 12 -7.62 -15.55 -37.79
N LYS A 13 -8.61 -15.48 -38.71
CA LYS A 13 -9.87 -14.74 -38.46
C LYS A 13 -10.70 -15.36 -37.34
N ILE A 14 -10.75 -16.69 -37.23
CA ILE A 14 -11.46 -17.38 -36.14
C ILE A 14 -10.79 -17.12 -34.79
N ILE A 15 -9.45 -17.15 -34.73
CA ILE A 15 -8.68 -16.84 -33.51
C ILE A 15 -8.94 -15.39 -33.08
N LEU A 16 -8.94 -14.45 -34.01
CA LEU A 16 -9.23 -13.03 -33.74
C LEU A 16 -10.63 -12.82 -33.16
N VAL A 17 -11.63 -13.55 -33.65
CA VAL A 17 -13.00 -13.50 -33.12
C VAL A 17 -13.10 -14.11 -31.72
N ILE A 18 -12.35 -15.18 -31.43
CA ILE A 18 -12.34 -15.78 -30.09
C ILE A 18 -11.69 -14.83 -29.07
N LEU A 19 -10.59 -14.18 -29.45
CA LEU A 19 -9.91 -13.20 -28.59
C LEU A 19 -10.78 -11.98 -28.31
N THR A 20 -11.51 -11.46 -29.30
CA THR A 20 -12.41 -10.32 -29.07
C THR A 20 -13.57 -10.68 -28.15
N VAL A 21 -14.14 -11.87 -28.28
CA VAL A 21 -15.18 -12.37 -27.37
C VAL A 21 -14.66 -12.55 -25.94
N ALA A 22 -13.44 -13.07 -25.77
CA ALA A 22 -12.83 -13.23 -24.45
C ALA A 22 -12.61 -11.89 -23.74
N VAL A 23 -12.17 -10.85 -24.47
CA VAL A 23 -12.01 -9.50 -23.92
C VAL A 23 -13.36 -8.90 -23.50
N ILE A 24 -14.41 -9.10 -24.30
CA ILE A 24 -15.77 -8.61 -23.97
C ILE A 24 -16.33 -9.30 -22.71
N ILE A 25 -16.09 -10.60 -22.54
CA ILE A 25 -16.52 -11.32 -21.33
C ILE A 25 -15.75 -10.78 -20.11
N TRP A 26 -14.45 -10.53 -20.24
CA TRP A 26 -13.61 -10.02 -19.15
C TRP A 26 -14.00 -8.59 -18.74
N THR A 27 -14.39 -7.73 -19.69
CA THR A 27 -14.87 -6.38 -19.38
C THR A 27 -16.24 -6.39 -18.69
N ILE A 28 -17.16 -7.29 -19.08
CA ILE A 28 -18.47 -7.43 -18.42
C ILE A 28 -18.32 -7.87 -16.95
N ILE A 29 -17.41 -8.80 -16.66
CA ILE A 29 -17.15 -9.26 -15.28
C ILE A 29 -16.61 -8.12 -14.40
N ASN A 30 -15.67 -7.33 -14.92
CA ASN A 30 -15.10 -6.18 -14.20
C ASN A 30 -16.11 -5.03 -14.02
N ILE A 31 -17.01 -4.80 -14.97
CA ILE A 31 -18.07 -3.79 -14.82
C ILE A 31 -19.03 -4.19 -13.68
N ASN A 32 -19.35 -5.48 -13.53
CA ASN A 32 -20.26 -5.94 -12.48
C ASN A 32 -19.67 -5.80 -11.06
N SER A 33 -18.35 -5.92 -10.88
CA SER A 33 -17.70 -5.64 -9.59
C SER A 33 -17.72 -4.15 -9.25
N ILE A 34 -17.47 -3.28 -10.24
CA ILE A 34 -17.53 -1.82 -10.09
C ILE A 34 -18.96 -1.34 -9.77
N PHE A 35 -19.98 -1.92 -10.41
CA PHE A 35 -21.38 -1.58 -10.12
C PHE A 35 -21.80 -1.94 -8.68
N LYS A 36 -21.36 -3.09 -8.15
CA LYS A 36 -21.63 -3.46 -6.75
C LYS A 36 -20.96 -2.50 -5.76
N VAL A 37 -19.71 -2.10 -6.02
CA VAL A 37 -19.00 -1.11 -5.21
C VAL A 37 -19.72 0.24 -5.27
N MET A 38 -20.16 0.68 -6.45
CA MET A 38 -20.87 1.96 -6.62
C MET A 38 -22.29 1.95 -6.02
N GLU A 39 -22.98 0.80 -6.01
CA GLU A 39 -24.26 0.65 -5.30
C GLU A 39 -24.07 0.74 -3.78
N ASN A 40 -22.99 0.18 -3.24
CA ASN A 40 -22.65 0.29 -1.82
C ASN A 40 -22.27 1.73 -1.42
N VAL A 41 -21.53 2.45 -2.29
CA VAL A 41 -21.19 3.87 -2.08
C VAL A 41 -22.45 4.74 -2.14
N LYS A 42 -23.35 4.53 -3.11
CA LYS A 42 -24.63 5.26 -3.18
C LYS A 42 -25.55 4.98 -2.00
N LYS A 43 -25.59 3.75 -1.48
CA LYS A 43 -26.31 3.41 -0.24
C LYS A 43 -25.69 4.10 0.97
N LEU A 44 -24.36 4.22 1.04
CA LEU A 44 -23.67 5.00 2.06
C LEU A 44 -23.99 6.51 1.97
N GLU A 45 -23.99 7.09 0.77
CA GLU A 45 -24.26 8.51 0.57
C GLU A 45 -25.74 8.88 0.83
N ALA A 46 -26.68 8.01 0.43
CA ALA A 46 -28.10 8.17 0.76
C ALA A 46 -28.33 8.11 2.29
N SER A 47 -27.60 7.25 3.00
CA SER A 47 -27.65 7.16 4.48
C SER A 47 -27.05 8.37 5.21
N LYS A 48 -26.17 9.14 4.55
CA LYS A 48 -25.59 10.38 5.10
C LYS A 48 -26.55 11.58 4.98
N ASN A 49 -27.38 11.62 3.93
CA ASN A 49 -28.23 12.78 3.64
C ASN A 49 -29.59 12.76 4.38
N GLU A 50 -30.01 11.64 4.99
CA GLU A 50 -31.23 11.58 5.82
C GLU A 50 -30.99 11.82 7.32
N ASN A 51 -29.74 11.85 7.80
CA ASN A 51 -29.42 11.94 9.24
C ASN A 51 -29.23 13.38 9.77
N VAL A 52 -29.82 14.38 9.11
CA VAL A 52 -30.03 15.71 9.71
C VAL A 52 -31.53 15.90 9.91
N VAL A 53 -32.12 15.17 10.85
CA VAL A 53 -33.27 15.55 11.71
C VAL A 53 -33.64 14.31 12.55
N ASN A 54 -33.24 14.35 13.81
CA ASN A 54 -33.79 13.65 15.00
C ASN A 54 -34.64 12.38 14.78
N THR A 55 -34.19 11.22 15.28
CA THR A 55 -34.93 10.34 16.21
C THR A 55 -34.02 9.21 16.73
N VAL A 56 -34.13 8.95 18.03
CA VAL A 56 -33.48 7.91 18.84
C VAL A 56 -33.65 6.51 18.23
N VAL A 57 -32.54 5.87 17.81
CA VAL A 57 -32.38 4.41 17.73
C VAL A 57 -30.94 4.08 18.12
N GLN A 58 -30.75 3.22 19.12
CA GLN A 58 -29.47 2.62 19.48
C GLN A 58 -28.84 1.94 18.25
N GLY A 59 -27.78 2.53 17.71
CA GLY A 59 -26.90 1.93 16.72
C GLY A 59 -25.51 2.55 16.90
N ASN A 60 -24.51 1.73 17.20
CA ASN A 60 -23.15 2.15 17.50
C ASN A 60 -22.59 3.03 16.36
N ILE A 61 -22.34 4.31 16.65
CA ILE A 61 -21.60 5.21 15.77
C ILE A 61 -20.13 4.82 15.95
N VAL A 62 -19.56 4.10 14.98
CA VAL A 62 -18.14 3.74 15.03
C VAL A 62 -17.30 5.01 14.84
N THR A 63 -16.48 5.36 15.83
CA THR A 63 -15.63 6.56 15.78
C THR A 63 -14.39 6.34 14.89
N ALA A 64 -13.72 7.41 14.46
CA ALA A 64 -12.46 7.28 13.72
C ALA A 64 -11.37 6.55 14.55
N GLU A 65 -11.37 6.78 15.86
CA GLU A 65 -10.52 6.09 16.83
C GLU A 65 -10.84 4.58 16.88
N GLU A 66 -12.12 4.20 16.91
CA GLU A 66 -12.52 2.78 16.85
C GLU A 66 -12.14 2.14 15.51
N ILE A 67 -12.20 2.87 14.38
CA ILE A 67 -11.74 2.34 13.08
C ILE A 67 -10.23 2.08 13.11
N GLU A 68 -9.45 3.02 13.65
CA GLU A 68 -8.00 2.89 13.76
C GLU A 68 -7.62 1.74 14.70
N GLU A 69 -8.27 1.64 15.86
CA GLU A 69 -8.06 0.56 16.82
C GLU A 69 -8.39 -0.81 16.21
N ASN A 70 -9.54 -0.95 15.55
CA ASN A 70 -9.93 -2.19 14.88
C ASN A 70 -8.95 -2.55 13.75
N THR A 71 -8.48 -1.56 12.99
CA THR A 71 -7.47 -1.79 11.93
C THR A 71 -6.15 -2.27 12.54
N ASN A 72 -5.72 -1.66 13.64
CA ASN A 72 -4.51 -2.08 14.36
C ASN A 72 -4.65 -3.51 14.91
N GLN A 73 -5.80 -3.88 15.47
CA GLN A 73 -6.05 -5.24 15.96
C GLN A 73 -5.97 -6.27 14.83
N LEU A 74 -6.59 -5.98 13.68
CA LEU A 74 -6.52 -6.86 12.49
C LEU A 74 -5.09 -7.01 11.97
N GLU A 75 -4.31 -5.93 11.91
CA GLU A 75 -2.90 -5.98 11.55
C GLU A 75 -2.09 -6.83 12.54
N ILE A 76 -2.34 -6.68 13.84
CA ILE A 76 -1.70 -7.50 14.89
C ILE A 76 -2.03 -8.99 14.73
N GLU A 77 -3.29 -9.33 14.44
CA GLU A 77 -3.70 -10.71 14.21
C GLU A 77 -3.02 -11.32 12.99
N ASP A 78 -2.95 -10.60 11.87
CA ASP A 78 -2.23 -11.03 10.67
C ASP A 78 -0.73 -11.26 10.94
N LEU A 79 -0.11 -10.42 11.78
CA LEU A 79 1.32 -10.48 12.09
C LEU A 79 1.71 -11.67 12.99
N LYS A 80 0.80 -12.16 13.85
CA LYS A 80 1.11 -13.24 14.81
C LYS A 80 1.57 -14.54 14.15
N ASP A 81 1.03 -14.83 12.98
CA ASP A 81 1.31 -16.06 12.24
C ASP A 81 2.50 -15.92 11.26
N LYS A 82 3.15 -14.76 11.22
CA LYS A 82 4.24 -14.48 10.27
C LYS A 82 5.62 -14.59 10.91
N ASP A 83 6.59 -15.02 10.11
CA ASP A 83 8.00 -14.97 10.50
C ASP A 83 8.52 -13.53 10.62
N GLU A 84 9.65 -13.37 11.31
CA GLU A 84 10.24 -12.07 11.60
C GLU A 84 10.53 -11.28 10.32
N ARG A 85 11.07 -11.93 9.29
CA ARG A 85 11.40 -11.29 8.00
C ARG A 85 10.16 -10.66 7.38
N THR A 86 9.06 -11.41 7.33
CA THR A 86 7.80 -10.97 6.74
C THR A 86 7.22 -9.79 7.52
N ARG A 87 7.28 -9.82 8.87
CA ARG A 87 6.82 -8.70 9.70
C ARG A 87 7.63 -7.43 9.44
N ILE A 88 8.96 -7.52 9.42
CA ILE A 88 9.83 -6.37 9.16
C ILE A 88 9.60 -5.78 7.75
N GLN A 89 9.39 -6.63 6.74
CA GLN A 89 9.01 -6.18 5.40
C GLN A 89 7.66 -5.44 5.41
N GLN A 90 6.66 -5.95 6.13
CA GLN A 90 5.37 -5.29 6.29
C GLN A 90 5.49 -3.93 7.00
N TYR A 91 6.33 -3.83 8.04
CA TYR A 91 6.61 -2.56 8.72
C TYR A 91 7.26 -1.54 7.80
N CYS A 92 8.23 -1.97 6.98
CA CYS A 92 8.82 -1.13 5.93
C CYS A 92 7.75 -0.69 4.93
N GLY A 93 6.92 -1.60 4.43
CA GLY A 93 5.82 -1.29 3.52
C GLY A 93 4.83 -0.29 4.12
N LYS A 94 4.50 -0.42 5.41
CA LYS A 94 3.64 0.52 6.14
C LYS A 94 4.24 1.92 6.20
N PHE A 95 5.52 2.04 6.53
CA PHE A 95 6.24 3.32 6.52
C PHE A 95 6.24 3.97 5.12
N ILE A 96 6.55 3.19 4.08
CA ILE A 96 6.55 3.67 2.69
C ILE A 96 5.16 4.09 2.23
N ARG A 97 4.10 3.37 2.64
CA ARG A 97 2.71 3.74 2.35
C ARG A 97 2.32 5.09 2.96
N TYR A 98 2.80 5.41 4.15
CA TYR A 98 2.59 6.73 4.75
C TYR A 98 3.29 7.84 3.95
N ILE A 99 4.53 7.61 3.50
CA ILE A 99 5.22 8.54 2.59
C ILE A 99 4.43 8.74 1.29
N GLU A 100 4.02 7.64 0.64
CA GLU A 100 3.26 7.67 -0.61
C GLU A 100 1.92 8.42 -0.45
N SER A 101 1.23 8.22 0.68
CA SER A 101 -0.05 8.86 0.98
C SER A 101 0.10 10.29 1.50
N LYS A 102 1.32 10.77 1.72
CA LYS A 102 1.67 12.05 2.34
C LYS A 102 1.21 12.20 3.80
N ASP A 103 0.98 11.07 4.47
CA ASP A 103 0.72 10.98 5.91
C ASP A 103 2.05 11.10 6.68
N TYR A 104 2.73 12.24 6.53
CA TYR A 104 4.07 12.44 7.07
C TYR A 104 4.10 12.45 8.59
N ASP A 105 3.01 12.88 9.24
CA ASP A 105 2.79 12.79 10.68
C ASP A 105 2.91 11.34 11.17
N LYS A 106 2.23 10.40 10.49
CA LYS A 106 2.27 8.97 10.82
C LYS A 106 3.62 8.35 10.55
N ALA A 107 4.24 8.67 9.40
CA ALA A 107 5.59 8.20 9.09
C ALA A 107 6.62 8.72 10.09
N TYR A 108 6.52 9.99 10.48
CA TYR A 108 7.41 10.64 11.45
C TYR A 108 7.24 10.07 12.87
N ALA A 109 6.01 9.71 13.26
CA ALA A 109 5.73 9.05 14.53
C ALA A 109 6.49 7.73 14.70
N LEU A 110 6.70 6.97 13.60
CA LEU A 110 7.45 5.70 13.60
C LEU A 110 8.96 5.87 13.72
N LEU A 111 9.50 7.09 13.55
CA LEU A 111 10.94 7.30 13.62
C LEU A 111 11.45 7.20 15.06
N TYR A 112 12.61 6.56 15.22
CA TYR A 112 13.31 6.47 16.49
C TYR A 112 13.61 7.88 17.06
N PRO A 113 13.35 8.15 18.35
CA PRO A 113 13.45 9.50 18.90
C PRO A 113 14.80 10.20 18.68
N ASP A 114 15.91 9.52 18.94
CA ASP A 114 17.24 10.12 18.76
C ASP A 114 17.56 10.36 17.28
N PHE A 115 17.02 9.52 16.38
CA PHE A 115 17.17 9.69 14.95
C PHE A 115 16.44 10.95 14.46
N LYS A 116 15.21 11.19 14.95
CA LYS A 116 14.49 12.45 14.71
C LYS A 116 15.29 13.64 15.17
N ASN A 117 15.73 13.65 16.42
CA ASN A 117 16.44 14.78 17.00
C ASN A 117 17.73 15.14 16.23
N ASN A 118 18.41 14.15 15.64
CA ASN A 118 19.66 14.35 14.92
C ASN A 118 19.48 14.77 13.45
N TYR A 119 18.44 14.26 12.77
CA TYR A 119 18.30 14.44 11.31
C TYR A 119 17.04 15.20 10.91
N PHE A 120 15.95 15.05 11.67
CA PHE A 120 14.64 15.62 11.38
C PHE A 120 14.00 16.17 12.68
N PRO A 121 14.52 17.28 13.24
CA PRO A 121 14.05 17.82 14.52
C PRO A 121 12.56 18.17 14.52
N THR A 122 11.99 18.42 13.33
CA THR A 122 10.56 18.65 13.12
C THR A 122 9.97 17.69 12.09
N GLU A 123 8.65 17.49 12.16
CA GLU A 123 7.90 16.78 11.11
C GLU A 123 8.06 17.47 9.75
N GLU A 124 8.14 18.80 9.73
CA GLU A 124 8.30 19.57 8.49
C GLU A 124 9.65 19.29 7.80
N ASP A 125 10.73 19.15 8.59
CA ASP A 125 12.05 18.77 8.06
C ASP A 125 12.03 17.37 7.45
N PHE A 126 11.35 16.43 8.12
CA PHE A 126 11.15 15.08 7.58
C PHE A 126 10.30 15.09 6.30
N ALA A 127 9.19 15.84 6.28
CA ALA A 127 8.31 15.93 5.14
C ALA A 127 9.02 16.51 3.90
N LYS A 128 9.85 17.55 4.08
CA LYS A 128 10.69 18.09 3.00
C LYS A 128 11.65 17.05 2.45
N TYR A 129 12.39 16.37 3.32
CA TYR A 129 13.29 15.30 2.90
C TYR A 129 12.55 14.18 2.15
N ALA A 130 11.40 13.75 2.67
CA ALA A 130 10.62 12.68 2.06
C ALA A 130 10.14 13.06 0.65
N GLN A 131 9.66 14.29 0.48
CA GLN A 131 9.22 14.83 -0.83
C GLN A 131 10.35 14.96 -1.83
N GLU A 132 11.55 15.33 -1.38
CA GLU A 132 12.72 15.49 -2.25
C GLU A 132 13.33 14.15 -2.67
N ARG A 133 13.28 13.14 -1.78
CA ARG A 133 14.06 11.90 -1.96
C ARG A 133 13.24 10.71 -2.39
N PHE A 134 11.99 10.58 -1.95
CA PHE A 134 11.13 9.46 -2.35
C PHE A 134 10.24 9.84 -3.55
N PRO A 135 9.83 8.87 -4.39
CA PRO A 135 8.86 9.14 -5.43
C PRO A 135 7.53 9.62 -4.84
N SER A 136 6.86 10.54 -5.53
CA SER A 136 5.62 11.14 -5.02
C SER A 136 4.41 10.21 -5.04
N THR A 137 4.41 9.18 -5.88
CA THR A 137 3.36 8.14 -5.99
C THR A 137 3.92 6.84 -6.58
N LEU A 138 3.21 5.73 -6.35
CA LEU A 138 3.49 4.39 -6.89
C LEU A 138 4.89 3.90 -6.50
N ILE A 139 5.18 3.88 -5.21
CA ILE A 139 6.47 3.41 -4.71
C ILE A 139 6.50 1.88 -4.71
N THR A 140 7.52 1.31 -5.34
CA THR A 140 7.83 -0.13 -5.26
C THR A 140 9.07 -0.31 -4.39
N VAL A 141 9.01 -1.28 -3.48
CA VAL A 141 10.13 -1.63 -2.60
C VAL A 141 10.58 -3.04 -2.96
N GLU A 142 11.83 -3.16 -3.42
CA GLU A 142 12.50 -4.45 -3.54
C GLU A 142 13.22 -4.73 -2.21
N TYR A 143 13.01 -5.92 -1.64
CA TYR A 143 13.63 -6.33 -0.38
C TYR A 143 14.82 -7.24 -0.67
N ASP A 144 16.01 -6.67 -0.66
CA ASP A 144 17.23 -7.34 -1.13
C ASP A 144 17.77 -8.31 -0.09
N ASP A 145 17.89 -7.85 1.16
CA ASP A 145 18.41 -8.66 2.26
C ASP A 145 17.89 -8.21 3.63
N ILE A 146 17.97 -9.10 4.61
CA ILE A 146 17.67 -8.81 6.01
C ILE A 146 18.71 -9.44 6.93
N GLU A 147 19.23 -8.63 7.84
CA GLU A 147 20.12 -9.07 8.90
C GLU A 147 19.51 -8.79 10.27
N ARG A 148 19.88 -9.61 11.25
CA ARG A 148 19.50 -9.40 12.64
C ARG A 148 20.74 -9.25 13.52
N GLN A 149 20.82 -8.13 14.24
CA GLN A 149 21.87 -7.85 15.21
C GLN A 149 21.23 -7.60 16.58
N GLY A 150 21.06 -8.68 17.36
CA GLY A 150 20.35 -8.64 18.64
C GLY A 150 18.88 -8.23 18.45
N LYS A 151 18.54 -7.03 18.93
CA LYS A 151 17.19 -6.44 18.81
C LYS A 151 16.97 -5.63 17.53
N TYR A 152 18.02 -5.39 16.76
CA TYR A 152 17.98 -4.59 15.54
C TYR A 152 17.78 -5.49 14.33
N TYR A 153 16.84 -5.12 13.47
CA TYR A 153 16.70 -5.69 12.13
C TYR A 153 17.20 -4.69 11.12
N ILE A 154 18.15 -5.09 10.29
CA ILE A 154 18.72 -4.26 9.23
C ILE A 154 18.14 -4.77 7.92
N LEU A 155 17.34 -3.95 7.26
CA LEU A 155 16.67 -4.28 6.01
C LEU A 155 17.31 -3.48 4.89
N TYR A 156 17.85 -4.18 3.90
CA TYR A 156 18.38 -3.60 2.67
C TYR A 156 17.31 -3.64 1.61
N THR A 157 17.07 -2.49 0.98
CA THR A 157 16.01 -2.33 -0.01
C THR A 157 16.47 -1.49 -1.18
N THR A 158 15.85 -1.68 -2.34
CA THR A 158 15.91 -0.75 -3.45
C THR A 158 14.52 -0.16 -3.68
N ILE A 159 14.41 1.16 -3.56
CA ILE A 159 13.20 1.92 -3.82
C ILE A 159 13.15 2.29 -5.31
N LYS A 160 12.02 1.99 -5.95
CA LYS A 160 11.75 2.28 -7.37
C LYS A 160 10.37 2.88 -7.55
N THR A 161 10.10 3.38 -8.75
CA THR A 161 8.74 3.76 -9.18
C THR A 161 8.51 3.29 -10.62
N PRO A 162 7.32 2.78 -10.97
CA PRO A 162 7.00 2.44 -12.35
C PRO A 162 6.80 3.69 -13.22
N LEU A 163 6.72 4.89 -12.62
CA LEU A 163 6.57 6.15 -13.34
C LEU A 163 7.89 6.68 -13.91
N ASP A 164 9.03 6.25 -13.35
CA ASP A 164 10.37 6.61 -13.80
C ASP A 164 11.30 5.41 -13.64
N SER A 165 11.60 4.73 -14.76
CA SER A 165 12.48 3.57 -14.78
C SER A 165 13.94 3.89 -14.45
N SER A 166 14.33 5.17 -14.48
CA SER A 166 15.69 5.60 -14.11
C SER A 166 15.84 5.83 -12.61
N TYR A 167 14.73 6.04 -11.89
CA TYR A 167 14.75 6.22 -10.46
C TYR A 167 15.02 4.88 -9.76
N SER A 168 16.11 4.84 -9.02
CA SER A 168 16.49 3.73 -8.15
C SER A 168 17.24 4.29 -6.95
N MET A 169 16.80 3.95 -5.75
CA MET A 169 17.44 4.40 -4.52
C MET A 169 17.64 3.23 -3.57
N ASP A 170 18.89 2.82 -3.39
CA ASP A 170 19.24 1.85 -2.36
C ASP A 170 19.07 2.48 -0.98
N GLN A 171 18.25 1.88 -0.15
CA GLN A 171 17.89 2.37 1.16
C GLN A 171 18.08 1.27 2.21
N LYS A 172 18.86 1.61 3.24
CA LYS A 172 19.00 0.79 4.44
C LYS A 172 18.04 1.29 5.50
N PHE A 173 17.22 0.40 6.03
CA PHE A 173 16.34 0.65 7.16
C PHE A 173 16.80 -0.17 8.36
N ILE A 174 16.67 0.39 9.56
CA ILE A 174 16.97 -0.28 10.82
C ILE A 174 15.71 -0.23 11.68
N PHE A 175 15.19 -1.39 12.05
CA PHE A 175 13.97 -1.53 12.84
C PHE A 175 14.26 -2.08 14.24
N ILE A 176 13.45 -1.65 15.20
CA ILE A 176 13.28 -2.28 16.52
C ILE A 176 11.82 -2.67 16.62
N GLU A 177 11.54 -3.96 16.82
CA GLU A 177 10.19 -4.48 17.08
C GLU A 177 10.01 -4.66 18.59
N ASN A 178 9.10 -3.90 19.20
CA ASN A 178 8.77 -3.99 20.63
C ASN A 178 7.57 -4.93 20.86
N GLY A 179 6.76 -5.15 19.83
CA GLY A 179 5.62 -6.06 19.79
C GLY A 179 5.04 -6.11 18.38
N PHE A 180 4.00 -6.92 18.17
CA PHE A 180 3.32 -6.94 16.87
C PHE A 180 2.74 -5.55 16.56
N ASN A 181 3.09 -5.00 15.39
CA ASN A 181 2.72 -3.66 14.95
C ASN A 181 3.20 -2.49 15.85
N ASP A 182 4.04 -2.78 16.85
CA ASP A 182 4.72 -1.80 17.70
C ASP A 182 6.21 -1.83 17.35
N PHE A 183 6.61 -0.87 16.52
CA PHE A 183 7.98 -0.78 16.02
C PHE A 183 8.43 0.67 15.87
N GLN A 184 9.74 0.83 15.89
CA GLN A 184 10.41 2.07 15.57
C GLN A 184 11.44 1.81 14.47
N LEU A 185 11.70 2.83 13.65
CA LEU A 185 12.69 2.71 12.59
C LEU A 185 13.61 3.93 12.47
N SER A 186 14.75 3.69 11.86
CA SER A 186 15.67 4.70 11.36
C SER A 186 16.15 4.25 9.98
N PHE A 187 16.79 5.15 9.23
CA PHE A 187 17.26 4.83 7.90
C PHE A 187 18.49 5.66 7.54
N ASP A 188 19.27 5.19 6.56
CA ASP A 188 20.39 5.97 6.04
C ASP A 188 19.88 7.23 5.32
N VAL A 189 20.13 8.41 5.90
CA VAL A 189 19.77 9.70 5.29
C VAL A 189 20.69 9.95 4.10
N LYS A 190 20.10 10.12 2.91
CA LYS A 190 20.85 10.39 1.67
C LYS A 190 21.14 11.88 1.55
N GLN A 191 22.40 12.22 1.32
CA GLN A 191 22.83 13.60 1.05
C GLN A 191 22.56 14.01 -0.40
#